data_AF-A0A8D5JIE2-F1
#
_entry.id   AF-A0A8D5JIE2-F1
#
_cell.length_a   1.000
_cell.length_b   1.000
_cell.length_c   1.000
_cell.angle_alpha   90.00
_cell.angle_beta   90.00
_cell.angle_gamma   90.00
#
_symmetry.space_group_name_H-M   'P 1'
#
loop_
_entity.id
_entity.type
_entity.pdbx_description
1 polymer ?
#
loop_
_entity_poly.entity_id
_entity_poly.type
_entity_poly.pdbx_seq_one_letter_code
_entity_poly.pdbx_strand_id
1 'polypeptide(L)'
;MTLGIVLFAYSTILGWCYYGEKAMEFLFGVKSILPYRIVFVCFVGVGAMAKLSLVWNISDTLNGLMAVPNLIGLIFLTPVVVSETKKYFAKEE
;
A
#
# COMPACT_ATOMS: atom_id res chain seq x y z
N MET A 1 -13.80 20.40 -11.39
CA MET A 1 -12.75 20.13 -10.38
C MET A 1 -13.23 19.19 -9.27
N THR A 2 -14.40 19.44 -8.68
CA THR A 2 -14.95 18.64 -7.56
C THR A 2 -15.17 17.16 -7.90
N LEU A 3 -15.74 16.85 -9.07
CA LEU A 3 -15.96 15.45 -9.48
C LEU A 3 -14.65 14.67 -9.63
N GLY A 4 -13.60 15.32 -10.16
CA GLY A 4 -12.28 14.70 -10.33
C GLY A 4 -11.61 14.37 -9.00
N ILE A 5 -11.70 15.26 -8.01
CA ILE A 5 -11.16 15.02 -6.67
C ILE A 5 -11.91 13.88 -5.98
N VAL A 6 -13.23 13.81 -6.11
CA VAL A 6 -14.03 12.72 -5.52
C VAL A 6 -13.65 11.37 -6.13
N LEU A 7 -13.53 11.28 -7.46
CA LEU A 7 -13.12 10.04 -8.14
C LEU A 7 -11.69 9.63 -7.76
N PHE A 8 -10.77 10.59 -7.65
CA PHE A 8 -9.38 10.34 -7.26
C PHE A 8 -9.26 9.88 -5.79
N ALA A 9 -9.98 10.52 -4.88
CA ALA A 9 -10.02 10.11 -3.49
C ALA A 9 -10.60 8.69 -3.35
N TYR A 10 -11.67 8.40 -4.09
CA TYR A 10 -12.29 7.07 -4.10
C TYR A 10 -11.34 5.99 -4.63
N SER A 11 -10.68 6.21 -5.77
CA SER A 11 -9.74 5.24 -6.32
C SER A 11 -8.55 5.01 -5.39
N THR A 12 -8.07 6.07 -4.74
CA THR A 12 -6.98 5.99 -3.77
C THR A 12 -7.38 5.16 -2.55
N ILE A 13 -8.55 5.41 -1.96
CA ILE A 13 -9.08 4.65 -0.81
C ILE A 13 -9.22 3.17 -1.14
N LEU A 14 -9.74 2.84 -2.33
CA LEU A 14 -9.85 1.45 -2.79
C LEU A 14 -8.47 0.78 -2.96
N GLY A 15 -7.51 1.48 -3.54
CA GLY A 15 -6.14 0.98 -3.68
C GLY A 15 -5.53 0.63 -2.32
N TRP A 16 -5.62 1.54 -1.35
CA TRP A 16 -5.10 1.31 0.01
C TRP A 16 -5.85 0.18 0.75
N CYS A 17 -7.15 0.04 0.53
CA CYS A 17 -7.92 -1.09 1.06
C CYS A 17 -7.37 -2.43 0.56
N TYR A 18 -7.13 -2.53 -0.76
CA TYR A 18 -6.61 -3.76 -1.36
C TYR A 18 -5.17 -4.07 -0.92
N TYR A 19 -4.29 -3.07 -0.87
CA TYR A 19 -2.92 -3.28 -0.40
C TYR A 19 -2.88 -3.78 1.05
N GLY A 20 -3.69 -3.18 1.93
CA GLY A 20 -3.78 -3.63 3.31
C GLY A 20 -4.43 -5.00 3.46
N GLU A 21 -5.42 -5.33 2.62
CA GLU A 21 -6.01 -6.67 2.57
C GLU A 21 -4.95 -7.72 2.25
N LYS A 22 -4.09 -7.47 1.25
CA LYS A 22 -3.00 -8.39 0.89
C LYS A 22 -1.94 -8.50 1.98
N ALA A 23 -1.61 -7.41 2.67
CA ALA A 23 -0.72 -7.44 3.83
C ALA A 23 -1.31 -8.28 4.98
N MET A 24 -2.60 -8.13 5.25
CA MET A 24 -3.30 -8.93 6.27
C MET A 24 -3.45 -10.40 5.89
N GLU A 25 -3.71 -10.69 4.62
CA GLU A 25 -3.72 -12.04 4.08
C GLU A 25 -2.33 -12.70 4.22
N PHE A 26 -1.25 -11.96 3.99
CA PHE A 26 0.11 -12.46 4.18
C PHE A 26 0.41 -12.79 5.66
N LEU A 27 -0.07 -11.97 6.61
CA LEU A 27 0.21 -12.15 8.04
C LEU A 27 -0.71 -13.18 8.72
N PHE A 28 -2.01 -13.16 8.40
CA PHE A 28 -3.05 -13.92 9.13
C PHE A 28 -3.85 -14.88 8.23
N GLY A 29 -3.51 -14.97 6.94
CA GLY A 29 -4.18 -15.82 5.96
C GLY A 29 -5.50 -15.27 5.42
N VAL A 30 -6.05 -15.99 4.44
CA VAL A 30 -7.23 -15.61 3.62
C VAL A 30 -8.49 -15.34 4.45
N LYS A 31 -8.63 -15.97 5.62
CA LYS A 31 -9.82 -15.78 6.49
C LYS A 31 -9.92 -14.38 7.10
N SER A 32 -8.83 -13.61 7.10
CA SER A 32 -8.77 -12.27 7.70
C SER A 32 -9.19 -11.14 6.77
N ILE A 33 -9.50 -11.45 5.50
CA ILE A 33 -9.90 -10.47 4.48
C ILE A 33 -11.20 -9.75 4.85
N LEU A 34 -12.26 -10.52 5.15
CA LEU A 34 -13.57 -9.96 5.46
C LEU A 34 -13.57 -9.05 6.70
N PRO A 35 -13.01 -9.45 7.86
CA PRO A 35 -12.95 -8.56 9.02
C PRO A 35 -12.10 -7.30 8.75
N TYR A 36 -11.00 -7.41 7.99
CA TYR A 36 -10.18 -6.25 7.62
C TYR A 36 -10.98 -5.22 6.82
N ARG A 37 -11.75 -5.65 5.80
CA ARG A 37 -12.58 -4.73 5.00
C ARG A 37 -13.61 -4.00 5.84
N ILE A 38 -14.25 -4.69 6.80
CA ILE A 38 -15.23 -4.07 7.70
C ILE A 38 -14.56 -3.00 8.56
N VAL A 39 -13.42 -3.32 9.18
CA VAL A 39 -12.66 -2.37 9.99
C VAL A 39 -12.21 -1.17 9.15
N PHE A 40 -11.71 -1.40 7.94
CA PHE A 40 -11.25 -0.36 7.03
C PHE A 40 -12.37 0.65 6.71
N VAL A 41 -13.58 0.18 6.38
CA VAL A 41 -14.73 1.05 6.09
C VAL A 41 -15.11 1.89 7.31
N CYS A 42 -15.11 1.32 8.51
CA CYS A 42 -15.34 2.08 9.74
C CYS A 42 -14.27 3.17 9.95
N PHE A 43 -13.00 2.84 9.72
CA PHE A 43 -11.88 3.80 9.84
C PHE A 43 -11.94 4.92 8.80
N VAL A 44 -12.42 4.67 7.58
CA VAL A 44 -12.63 5.73 6.58
C VAL A 44 -13.63 6.77 7.09
N GLY A 45 -14.73 6.32 7.72
CA GLY A 45 -15.71 7.23 8.35
C GLY A 45 -15.10 8.06 9.48
N VAL A 46 -14.31 7.44 10.35
CA VAL A 46 -13.60 8.14 11.45
C VAL A 46 -12.55 9.11 10.90
N GLY A 47 -11.82 8.71 9.86
CA GLY A 47 -10.79 9.53 9.21
C GLY A 47 -11.34 10.81 8.60
N ALA A 48 -12.59 10.78 8.10
CA ALA A 48 -13.29 11.96 7.62
C ALA A 48 -13.60 12.99 8.73
N MET A 49 -13.67 12.55 10.00
CA MET A 49 -13.92 13.40 11.16
C MET A 49 -12.63 13.81 11.91
N ALA A 50 -11.50 13.19 11.59
CA ALA A 50 -10.22 13.43 12.26
C ALA A 50 -9.55 14.74 11.80
N LYS A 51 -8.63 15.27 12.63
CA LYS A 51 -7.84 16.45 12.26
C LYS A 51 -6.87 16.12 11.14
N LEU A 52 -6.91 16.90 10.06
CA LEU A 52 -6.07 16.71 8.87
C LEU A 52 -4.58 16.56 9.21
N SER A 53 -4.01 17.44 10.05
CA SER A 53 -2.60 17.38 10.45
C SER A 53 -2.22 16.09 11.18
N LEU A 54 -3.14 15.53 11.97
CA LEU A 54 -2.91 14.27 12.67
C LEU A 54 -2.92 13.10 11.69
N VAL A 55 -3.84 13.11 10.72
CA VAL A 55 -3.90 12.09 9.65
C VAL A 55 -2.64 12.10 8.81
N TRP A 56 -2.14 13.28 8.40
CA TRP A 56 -0.89 13.38 7.64
C TRP A 56 0.31 12.87 8.44
N ASN A 57 0.50 13.33 9.68
CA ASN A 57 1.63 12.91 10.51
C ASN A 57 1.67 11.39 10.73
N ILE A 58 0.51 10.77 10.99
CA ILE A 58 0.40 9.32 11.14
C ILE A 58 0.70 8.62 9.81
N SER A 59 0.14 9.10 8.71
CA SER A 59 0.33 8.51 7.38
C SER A 59 1.79 8.56 6.95
N ASP A 60 2.48 9.68 7.16
CA ASP A 60 3.88 9.84 6.79
C ASP A 60 4.80 8.96 7.65
N THR A 61 4.51 8.86 8.95
CA THR A 61 5.26 7.99 9.87
C THR A 61 5.13 6.52 9.49
N LEU A 62 3.90 6.06 9.22
CA LEU A 62 3.63 4.67 8.84
C LEU A 62 4.20 4.33 7.45
N ASN A 63 4.09 5.24 6.48
CA ASN A 63 4.70 5.05 5.16
C ASN A 63 6.22 5.03 5.24
N GLY A 64 6.82 5.89 6.07
CA GLY A 64 8.26 5.85 6.35
C GLY A 64 8.68 4.50 6.94
N LEU A 65 7.93 4.00 7.93
CA LEU A 65 8.20 2.69 8.54
C LEU A 65 8.06 1.53 7.54
N MET A 66 7.12 1.60 6.60
CA MET A 66 6.97 0.60 5.53
C MET A 66 8.09 0.71 4.48
N ALA A 67 8.50 1.93 4.14
CA ALA A 67 9.52 2.18 3.12
C ALA A 67 10.91 1.69 3.55
N VAL A 68 11.28 1.87 4.83
CA VAL A 68 12.59 1.47 5.36
C VAL A 68 12.95 -0.01 5.07
N PRO A 69 12.17 -1.01 5.51
CA PRO A 69 12.50 -2.41 5.25
C PRO A 69 12.44 -2.76 3.76
N ASN A 70 11.52 -2.15 3.01
CA ASN A 70 11.40 -2.39 1.57
C ASN A 70 12.65 -1.91 0.81
N LEU A 71 13.12 -0.68 1.09
CA LEU A 71 14.30 -0.10 0.48
C LEU A 71 15.58 -0.87 0.86
N ILE A 72 15.71 -1.30 2.12
CA ILE A 72 16.83 -2.15 2.54
C ILE A 72 16.83 -3.46 1.74
N GLY A 73 15.69 -4.14 1.64
CA GLY A 73 15.55 -5.36 0.84
C GLY A 73 15.87 -5.13 -0.64
N LEU A 74 15.41 -4.02 -1.22
CA LEU A 74 15.69 -3.66 -2.61
C LEU A 74 17.19 -3.46 -2.85
N ILE A 75 17.91 -2.78 -1.97
CA ILE A 75 19.35 -2.58 -2.09
C ILE A 75 20.07 -3.93 -2.14
N PHE A 76 19.73 -4.87 -1.24
CA PHE A 76 20.31 -6.22 -1.25
C PHE A 76 19.92 -7.06 -2.47
N LEU A 77 18.71 -6.87 -3.01
CA LEU A 77 18.20 -7.58 -4.18
C LEU A 77 18.63 -6.96 -5.52
N THR A 78 19.21 -5.76 -5.52
CA THR A 78 19.74 -5.09 -6.72
C THR A 78 20.55 -6.01 -7.65
N PRO A 79 21.55 -6.81 -7.18
CA PRO A 79 22.29 -7.71 -8.06
C PRO A 79 21.42 -8.80 -8.69
N VAL A 80 20.42 -9.30 -7.96
CA VAL A 80 19.48 -10.32 -8.46
C VAL A 80 18.62 -9.73 -9.57
N VAL A 81 18.02 -8.56 -9.33
CA VAL A 81 17.17 -7.86 -10.30
C VAL A 81 17.95 -7.56 -11.57
N VAL A 82 19.17 -7.00 -11.46
CA VAL A 82 20.02 -6.71 -12.63
C VAL A 82 20.35 -7.98 -13.42
N SER A 83 20.61 -9.10 -12.75
CA SER A 83 20.89 -10.38 -13.41
C SER A 83 19.67 -10.92 -14.17
N GLU A 84 18.48 -10.85 -13.57
CA GLU A 84 17.24 -11.31 -14.21
C GLU A 84 16.81 -10.40 -15.36
N THR A 85 16.98 -9.08 -15.22
CA THR A 85 16.72 -8.11 -16.30
C THR A 85 17.59 -8.41 -17.52
N LYS A 86 18.89 -8.67 -17.34
CA LYS A 86 19.79 -9.04 -18.44
C LYS A 86 19.38 -10.35 -19.11
N LYS A 87 18.98 -11.36 -18.34
CA LYS A 87 18.50 -12.65 -18.87
C LYS A 87 17.19 -12.51 -19.65
N TYR A 88 16.27 -11.68 -19.18
CA TYR A 88 14.99 -11.45 -19.84
C TYR A 88 15.19 -10.85 -21.24
N PHE A 89 15.96 -9.76 -21.32
CA PHE A 89 16.24 -9.09 -22.60
C PHE A 89 17.11 -9.92 -23.55
N ALA A 90 18.03 -10.74 -23.03
CA ALA A 90 18.83 -11.64 -23.85
C ALA A 90 18.03 -12.84 -24.42
N LYS A 91 16.77 -13.04 -23.98
CA LYS A 91 15.89 -14.12 -24.46
C LYS A 91 14.91 -13.65 -25.53
N GLU A 92 14.83 -12.34 -25.77
CA GLU A 92 14.01 -11.71 -26.81
C GLU A 92 14.77 -11.49 -28.14
N GLU A 93 16.08 -11.77 -28.18
CA GLU A 93 16.89 -11.92 -29.41
C GLU A 93 17.11 -13.39 -29.77
#